data_AF-A0A1F7TN07-F1
#
_entry.id   AF-A0A1F7TN07-F1
#
_cell.length_a   1.000
_cell.length_b   1.000
_cell.length_c   1.000
_cell.angle_alpha   90.00
_cell.angle_beta   90.00
_cell.angle_gamma   90.00
#
_symmetry.space_group_name_H-M   'P 1'
#
loop_
_entity.id
_entity.type
_entity.pdbx_description
1 polymer ?
#
loop_
_entity_poly.entity_id
_entity_poly.type
_entity_poly.pdbx_seq_one_letter_code
_entity_poly.pdbx_strand_id
1 'polypeptide(L)'
;MASLTSQMRFTQVQEFADCFGRSGMTPEEAELCLKPEHRSVFDDMLKAMRKHAAFRTDLVHGVFNAALVQLEAFKARCKDKGIDFDRFHFVGSETPPEFTDDPEVVVVLDATLATLQETFEFAWEWTKDGQHDSYRWDGLNTDPAKLRLLEGAEAFEPFTLRWRRVKLDANVGKKPVNVRDPKRSPGVALLFVAAQHPERIKATDYKKRFGFWIPGLQCTVPDSDPWSRAPDVGFSLGDRRVWLSAALADGEHDRWAVPVFLGE
;
A
#
# COMPACT_ATOMS: atom_id res chain seq x y z
N MET A 1 27.89 22.17 16.75
CA MET A 1 27.35 20.83 16.42
C MET A 1 25.98 20.73 17.06
N ALA A 2 24.91 20.69 16.26
CA ALA A 2 23.56 20.45 16.79
C ALA A 2 23.49 19.00 17.28
N SER A 3 23.03 18.76 18.50
CA SER A 3 22.93 17.39 19.03
C SER A 3 21.88 16.60 18.24
N LEU A 4 22.11 15.31 17.99
CA LEU A 4 21.16 14.43 17.29
C LEU A 4 19.73 14.50 17.86
N THR A 5 19.61 14.76 19.17
CA THR A 5 18.36 14.98 19.89
C THR A 5 17.56 16.20 19.42
N SER A 6 18.19 17.19 18.77
CA SER A 6 17.49 18.38 18.27
C SER A 6 16.79 18.18 16.92
N GLN A 7 16.99 17.03 16.26
CA GLN A 7 16.43 16.74 14.93
C GLN A 7 15.43 15.57 14.93
N MET A 8 15.32 14.84 16.04
CA MET A 8 14.36 13.73 16.20
C MET A 8 13.09 14.21 16.90
N ARG A 9 11.91 13.78 16.44
CA ARG A 9 10.67 13.99 17.20
C ARG A 9 10.72 13.16 18.48
N PHE A 10 10.10 13.64 19.56
CA PHE A 10 10.14 12.99 20.88
C PHE A 10 9.71 11.51 20.84
N THR A 11 8.74 11.17 20.00
CA THR A 11 8.28 9.79 19.76
C THR A 11 9.36 8.89 19.12
N GLN A 12 10.19 9.45 18.23
CA GLN A 12 11.30 8.72 17.61
C GLN A 12 12.44 8.47 18.60
N VAL A 13 12.64 9.37 19.57
CA VAL A 13 13.62 9.18 20.65
C VAL A 13 13.16 8.08 21.61
N GLN A 14 11.86 8.04 21.95
CA GLN A 14 11.28 6.96 22.76
C GLN A 14 11.34 5.60 22.06
N GLU A 15 10.98 5.50 20.78
CA GLU A 15 11.07 4.24 20.03
C GLU A 15 12.51 3.76 19.79
N PHE A 16 13.44 4.71 19.60
CA PHE A 16 14.87 4.42 19.55
C PHE A 16 15.35 3.86 20.89
N ALA A 17 15.07 4.55 22.01
CA ALA A 17 15.41 4.09 23.36
C ALA A 17 14.75 2.74 23.71
N ASP A 18 13.51 2.50 23.28
CA ASP A 18 12.81 1.23 23.46
C ASP A 18 13.46 0.09 22.66
N CYS A 19 13.93 0.34 21.43
CA CYS A 19 14.69 -0.66 20.66
C CYS A 19 16.00 -1.03 21.34
N PHE A 20 16.75 -0.04 21.85
CA PHE A 20 17.98 -0.31 22.61
C PHE A 20 17.68 -1.04 23.92
N GLY A 21 16.66 -0.62 24.66
CA GLY A 21 16.21 -1.27 25.89
C GLY A 21 15.77 -2.72 25.70
N ARG A 22 15.08 -3.04 24.58
CA ARG A 22 14.68 -4.42 24.24
C ARG A 22 15.85 -5.28 23.75
N SER A 23 16.89 -4.66 23.19
CA SER A 23 18.12 -5.36 22.76
C SER A 23 19.07 -5.70 23.92
N GLY A 24 18.80 -5.18 25.12
CA GLY A 24 19.65 -5.37 26.30
C GLY A 24 20.92 -4.53 26.31
N MET A 25 21.04 -3.56 25.39
CA MET A 25 22.22 -2.70 25.25
C MET A 25 22.24 -1.61 26.32
N THR A 26 23.37 -1.44 27.01
CA THR A 26 23.51 -0.43 28.07
C THR A 26 23.81 0.97 27.51
N PRO A 27 23.58 2.05 28.28
CA PRO A 27 23.95 3.40 27.87
C PRO A 27 25.45 3.55 27.52
N GLU A 28 26.33 2.85 28.23
CA GLU A 28 27.77 2.85 27.92
C GLU A 28 28.10 2.18 26.57
N GLU A 29 27.38 1.12 26.22
CA GLU A 29 27.51 0.43 24.92
C GLU A 29 26.99 1.30 23.76
N ALA A 30 25.94 2.09 24.01
CA ALA A 30 25.43 3.07 23.05
C ALA A 30 26.43 4.23 22.83
N GLU A 31 27.08 4.73 23.88
CA GLU A 31 28.13 5.75 23.77
C GLU A 31 29.38 5.24 23.02
N LEU A 32 29.74 3.97 23.19
CA LEU A 32 30.83 3.33 22.45
C LEU A 32 30.58 3.34 20.94
N CYS A 33 29.33 3.10 20.51
CA CYS A 33 28.95 3.16 19.09
C CYS A 33 29.06 4.57 18.48
N LEU A 34 28.99 5.63 19.29
CA LEU A 34 29.07 7.01 18.83
C LEU A 34 30.50 7.55 18.69
N LYS A 35 31.52 6.76 19.08
CA LYS A 35 32.92 7.16 18.93
C LYS A 35 33.38 7.09 17.47
N PRO A 36 34.26 8.01 17.02
CA PRO A 36 34.72 8.07 15.63
C PRO A 36 35.29 6.74 15.09
N GLU A 37 36.01 5.99 15.93
CA GLU A 37 36.60 4.69 15.61
C GLU A 37 35.57 3.57 15.38
N HIS A 38 34.32 3.74 15.83
CA HIS A 38 33.23 2.79 15.64
C HIS A 38 32.17 3.28 14.64
N ARG A 39 32.44 4.38 13.93
CA ARG A 39 31.51 5.02 12.99
C ARG A 39 31.01 4.08 11.89
N SER A 40 31.85 3.17 11.38
CA SER A 40 31.43 2.17 10.39
C SER A 40 30.39 1.19 10.94
N VAL A 41 30.57 0.73 12.18
CA VAL A 41 29.61 -0.14 12.87
C VAL A 41 28.31 0.60 13.13
N PHE A 42 28.39 1.88 13.51
CA PHE A 42 27.21 2.72 13.68
C PHE A 42 26.48 3.00 12.36
N ASP A 43 27.21 3.25 11.26
CA ASP A 43 26.63 3.43 9.93
C ASP A 43 25.96 2.13 9.43
N ASP A 44 26.56 0.97 9.67
CA ASP A 44 25.97 -0.34 9.37
C ASP A 44 24.75 -0.63 10.25
N MET A 45 24.80 -0.25 11.53
CA MET A 45 23.66 -0.35 12.44
C MET A 45 22.52 0.58 12.01
N LEU A 46 22.80 1.84 11.66
CA LEU A 46 21.81 2.75 11.09
C LEU A 46 21.24 2.24 9.77
N LYS A 47 22.08 1.64 8.91
CA LYS A 47 21.64 1.01 7.66
C LYS A 47 20.75 -0.20 7.93
N ALA A 48 21.03 -0.99 8.96
CA ALA A 48 20.18 -2.09 9.41
C ALA A 48 18.87 -1.57 10.05
N MET A 49 18.94 -0.52 10.87
CA MET A 49 17.78 0.12 11.49
C MET A 49 16.86 0.76 10.46
N ARG A 50 17.41 1.43 9.43
CA ARG A 50 16.63 1.99 8.30
C ARG A 50 15.94 0.93 7.45
N LYS A 51 16.35 -0.35 7.52
CA LYS A 51 15.57 -1.46 6.94
C LYS A 51 14.31 -1.76 7.76
N HIS A 52 14.26 -1.31 9.02
CA HIS A 52 13.09 -1.40 9.87
C HIS A 52 12.19 -0.18 9.66
N ALA A 53 10.90 -0.41 9.46
CA ALA A 53 9.92 0.62 9.12
C ALA A 53 9.88 1.81 10.09
N ALA A 54 10.08 1.56 11.39
CA ALA A 54 10.09 2.59 12.44
C ALA A 54 11.20 3.65 12.28
N PHE A 55 12.28 3.35 11.55
CA PHE A 55 13.41 4.27 11.33
C PHE A 55 13.52 4.76 9.89
N ARG A 56 12.50 4.47 9.06
CA ARG A 56 12.41 4.99 7.70
C ARG A 56 11.93 6.44 7.72
N THR A 57 12.88 7.37 7.70
CA THR A 57 12.60 8.82 7.58
C THR A 57 12.27 9.24 6.15
N ASP A 58 12.42 8.33 5.18
CA ASP A 58 12.14 8.54 3.75
C ASP A 58 10.68 8.27 3.38
N LEU A 59 9.84 7.87 4.36
CA LEU A 59 8.41 7.67 4.17
C LEU A 59 7.65 9.00 4.31
N VAL A 60 6.83 9.31 3.30
CA VAL A 60 5.83 10.38 3.37
C VAL A 60 4.74 9.97 4.37
N HIS A 61 4.37 10.87 5.28
CA HIS A 61 3.43 10.62 6.39
C HIS A 61 3.78 9.40 7.26
N GLY A 62 5.05 8.94 7.23
CA GLY A 62 5.53 7.80 7.99
C GLY A 62 5.08 6.42 7.47
N VAL A 63 4.32 6.35 6.37
CA VAL A 63 3.76 5.08 5.86
C VAL A 63 3.77 4.94 4.33
N PHE A 64 3.96 6.03 3.57
CA PHE A 64 3.94 6.02 2.12
C PHE A 64 5.34 6.17 1.51
N ASN A 65 5.65 5.34 0.52
CA ASN A 65 6.84 5.51 -0.30
C ASN A 65 6.68 6.72 -1.22
N ALA A 66 7.73 7.52 -1.39
CA ALA A 66 7.75 8.61 -2.37
C ALA A 66 7.56 8.09 -3.80
N ALA A 67 6.98 8.90 -4.68
CA ALA A 67 6.59 8.47 -6.03
C ALA A 67 7.74 7.88 -6.85
N LEU A 68 8.94 8.50 -6.83
CA LEU A 68 10.10 7.97 -7.56
C LEU A 68 10.52 6.57 -7.05
N VAL A 69 10.38 6.30 -5.75
CA VAL A 69 10.65 4.97 -5.18
C VAL A 69 9.65 3.95 -5.72
N GLN A 70 8.39 4.33 -5.88
CA GLN A 70 7.35 3.47 -6.44
C GLN A 70 7.65 3.11 -7.90
N LEU A 71 8.03 4.10 -8.73
CA LEU A 71 8.37 3.90 -10.13
C LEU A 71 9.58 2.98 -10.31
N GLU A 72 10.66 3.23 -9.57
CA GLU A 72 11.86 2.40 -9.65
C GLU A 72 11.61 0.96 -9.15
N ALA A 73 10.81 0.79 -8.09
CA ALA A 73 10.40 -0.53 -7.64
C ALA A 73 9.54 -1.27 -8.68
N PHE A 74 8.64 -0.56 -9.36
CA PHE A 74 7.83 -1.14 -10.43
C PHE A 74 8.71 -1.59 -11.61
N LYS A 75 9.64 -0.74 -12.08
CA LYS A 75 10.61 -1.11 -13.13
C LYS A 75 11.44 -2.34 -12.77
N ALA A 76 11.97 -2.39 -11.56
CA ALA A 76 12.73 -3.53 -11.06
C ALA A 76 11.87 -4.81 -11.11
N ARG A 77 10.61 -4.71 -10.69
CA ARG A 77 9.69 -5.86 -10.70
C ARG A 77 9.30 -6.31 -12.11
N CYS A 78 9.10 -5.38 -13.04
CA CYS A 78 8.89 -5.72 -14.45
C CYS A 78 10.08 -6.53 -14.98
N LYS A 79 11.32 -6.05 -14.72
CA LYS A 79 12.55 -6.76 -15.09
C LYS A 79 12.61 -8.17 -14.49
N ASP A 80 12.33 -8.31 -13.20
CA ASP A 80 12.36 -9.61 -12.51
C ASP A 80 11.33 -10.61 -13.05
N LYS A 81 10.20 -10.11 -13.55
CA LYS A 81 9.13 -10.91 -14.15
C LYS A 81 9.28 -11.09 -15.68
N GLY A 82 10.35 -10.58 -16.28
CA GLY A 82 10.56 -10.63 -17.73
C GLY A 82 9.55 -9.81 -18.52
N ILE A 83 8.95 -8.80 -17.89
CA ILE A 83 8.04 -7.85 -18.54
C ILE A 83 8.89 -6.69 -19.07
N ASP A 84 8.80 -6.46 -20.38
CA ASP A 84 9.43 -5.32 -21.01
C ASP A 84 8.75 -4.01 -20.59
N PHE A 85 9.50 -3.15 -19.89
CA PHE A 85 9.00 -1.87 -19.39
C PHE A 85 8.75 -0.87 -20.53
N ASP A 86 9.42 -1.02 -21.67
CA ASP A 86 9.26 -0.10 -22.82
C ASP A 86 7.90 -0.26 -23.52
N ARG A 87 7.15 -1.32 -23.16
CA ARG A 87 5.75 -1.50 -23.60
C ARG A 87 4.80 -0.51 -22.93
N PHE A 88 5.17 0.06 -21.80
CA PHE A 88 4.31 0.94 -21.02
C PHE A 88 4.35 2.38 -21.54
N HIS A 89 3.18 3.02 -21.64
CA HIS A 89 3.08 4.47 -21.83
C HIS A 89 2.33 5.13 -20.70
N PHE A 90 2.67 6.38 -20.40
CA PHE A 90 1.90 7.16 -19.44
C PHE A 90 0.61 7.68 -20.07
N VAL A 91 -0.48 7.56 -19.34
CA VAL A 91 -1.74 8.25 -19.64
C VAL A 91 -1.85 9.42 -18.68
N GLY A 92 -1.86 10.63 -19.24
CA GLY A 92 -1.74 11.88 -18.45
C GLY A 92 -0.28 12.28 -18.23
N SER A 93 0.02 12.86 -17.06
CA SER A 93 1.35 13.36 -16.72
C SER A 93 2.31 12.24 -16.29
N GLU A 94 3.54 12.25 -16.81
CA GLU A 94 4.65 11.40 -16.32
C GLU A 94 5.17 11.88 -14.96
N THR A 95 5.01 13.17 -14.67
CA THR A 95 5.40 13.76 -13.39
C THR A 95 4.38 13.37 -12.33
N PRO A 96 4.81 12.75 -11.22
CA PRO A 96 3.90 12.40 -10.14
C PRO A 96 3.33 13.65 -9.47
N PRO A 97 2.06 13.62 -9.06
CA PRO A 97 1.49 14.67 -8.24
C PRO A 97 2.19 14.72 -6.88
N GLU A 98 2.25 15.91 -6.28
CA GLU A 98 2.73 16.05 -4.92
C GLU A 98 1.76 15.38 -3.92
N PHE A 99 2.33 14.81 -2.86
CA PHE A 99 1.55 14.41 -1.69
C PHE A 99 0.94 15.65 -1.04
N THR A 100 -0.30 15.54 -0.57
CA THR A 100 -0.94 16.60 0.21
C THR A 100 -0.60 16.43 1.69
N ASP A 101 -0.94 17.43 2.51
CA ASP A 101 -0.81 17.33 3.98
C ASP A 101 -1.81 16.36 4.63
N ASP A 102 -2.77 15.83 3.86
CA ASP A 102 -3.76 14.87 4.34
C ASP A 102 -3.15 13.46 4.41
N PRO A 103 -3.00 12.86 5.60
CA PRO A 103 -2.34 11.57 5.77
C PRO A 103 -3.16 10.38 5.23
N GLU A 104 -4.39 10.61 4.78
CA GLU A 104 -5.24 9.60 4.13
C GLU A 104 -5.32 9.80 2.61
N VAL A 105 -4.54 10.72 2.06
CA VAL A 105 -4.33 10.84 0.61
C VAL A 105 -2.98 10.23 0.25
N VAL A 106 -3.02 9.22 -0.62
CA VAL A 106 -1.83 8.55 -1.14
C VAL A 106 -1.66 8.81 -2.62
N VAL A 107 -0.41 8.99 -3.05
CA VAL A 107 -0.04 8.97 -4.47
C VAL A 107 0.40 7.55 -4.81
N VAL A 108 -0.23 6.95 -5.82
CA VAL A 108 0.06 5.58 -6.29
C VAL A 108 0.36 5.60 -7.79
N LEU A 109 1.30 4.76 -8.22
CA LEU A 109 1.46 4.41 -9.62
C LEU A 109 0.45 3.32 -9.99
N ASP A 110 -0.64 3.70 -10.63
CA ASP A 110 -1.61 2.76 -11.20
C ASP A 110 -1.07 2.24 -12.53
N ALA A 111 -0.84 0.94 -12.62
CA ALA A 111 -0.26 0.29 -13.79
C ALA A 111 -1.18 -0.80 -14.32
N THR A 112 -1.25 -0.96 -15.64
CA THR A 112 -2.01 -2.04 -16.28
C THR A 112 -1.10 -2.94 -17.11
N LEU A 113 -1.30 -4.26 -17.03
CA LEU A 113 -0.63 -5.27 -17.85
C LEU A 113 -1.53 -5.63 -19.05
N ALA A 114 -1.33 -6.79 -19.70
CA ALA A 114 -2.09 -7.15 -20.89
C ALA A 114 -3.58 -7.33 -20.60
N THR A 115 -3.91 -7.83 -19.40
CA THR A 115 -5.29 -8.08 -18.96
C THR A 115 -5.52 -7.61 -17.53
N LEU A 116 -6.79 -7.42 -17.17
CA LEU A 116 -7.19 -7.13 -15.78
C LEU A 116 -6.70 -8.23 -14.82
N GLN A 117 -6.81 -9.49 -15.23
CA GLN A 117 -6.35 -10.64 -14.44
C GLN A 117 -4.86 -10.58 -14.19
N GLU A 118 -4.04 -10.40 -15.23
CA GLU A 118 -2.58 -10.27 -15.09
C GLU A 118 -2.21 -9.08 -14.20
N THR A 119 -2.91 -7.95 -14.35
CA THR A 119 -2.67 -6.75 -13.53
C THR A 119 -2.96 -7.02 -12.06
N PHE A 120 -4.09 -7.66 -11.78
CA PHE A 120 -4.50 -8.00 -10.43
C PHE A 120 -3.53 -8.99 -9.78
N GLU A 121 -3.18 -10.07 -10.47
CA GLU A 121 -2.23 -11.06 -9.95
C GLU A 121 -0.84 -10.46 -9.76
N PHE A 122 -0.36 -9.62 -10.68
CA PHE A 122 0.92 -8.93 -10.54
C PHE A 122 0.97 -8.07 -9.28
N ALA A 123 -0.08 -7.25 -9.05
CA ALA A 123 -0.18 -6.40 -7.87
C ALA A 123 -0.35 -7.22 -6.58
N TRP A 124 -1.08 -8.35 -6.61
CA TRP A 124 -1.20 -9.24 -5.45
C TRP A 124 0.13 -9.89 -5.10
N GLU A 125 0.84 -10.46 -6.09
CA GLU A 125 2.18 -11.03 -5.88
C GLU A 125 3.12 -9.99 -5.28
N TRP A 126 3.09 -8.74 -5.75
CA TRP A 126 3.90 -7.67 -5.17
C TRP A 126 3.51 -7.36 -3.73
N THR A 127 2.20 -7.32 -3.45
CA THR A 127 1.70 -7.12 -2.09
C THR A 127 2.23 -8.20 -1.14
N LYS A 128 2.28 -9.46 -1.56
CA LYS A 128 2.82 -10.56 -0.74
C LYS A 128 4.29 -10.39 -0.41
N ASP A 129 5.11 -10.00 -1.38
CA ASP A 129 6.56 -9.86 -1.20
C ASP A 129 6.95 -8.80 -0.16
N GLY A 130 6.08 -7.81 0.09
CA GLY A 130 6.28 -6.80 1.13
C GLY A 130 5.94 -7.26 2.55
N GLN A 131 5.51 -8.51 2.74
CA GLN A 131 4.88 -9.02 3.95
C GLN A 131 5.51 -10.35 4.40
N HIS A 132 5.34 -10.70 5.67
CA HIS A 132 5.91 -11.93 6.22
C HIS A 132 5.16 -13.19 5.74
N ASP A 133 3.84 -13.09 5.66
CA ASP A 133 2.97 -14.17 5.24
C ASP A 133 1.76 -13.60 4.48
N SER A 134 1.05 -14.45 3.75
CA SER A 134 -0.11 -14.07 2.95
C SER A 134 -1.21 -15.13 2.94
N TYR A 135 -2.45 -14.66 2.84
CA TYR A 135 -3.62 -15.50 2.63
C TYR A 135 -4.46 -14.95 1.49
N ARG A 136 -4.97 -15.83 0.64
CA ARG A 136 -6.01 -15.49 -0.33
C ARG A 136 -7.18 -16.42 -0.08
N TRP A 137 -8.38 -15.86 0.00
CA TRP A 137 -9.58 -16.67 0.10
C TRP A 137 -9.79 -17.47 -1.18
N ASP A 138 -9.95 -18.79 -1.04
CA ASP A 138 -10.07 -19.73 -2.18
C ASP A 138 -11.27 -19.42 -3.09
N GLY A 139 -12.31 -18.76 -2.57
CA GLY A 139 -13.48 -18.33 -3.34
C GLY A 139 -13.21 -17.15 -4.29
N LEU A 140 -12.10 -16.44 -4.14
CA LEU A 140 -11.76 -15.29 -4.97
C LEU A 140 -10.99 -15.70 -6.23
N ASN A 141 -11.72 -15.77 -7.34
CA ASN A 141 -11.17 -16.03 -8.66
C ASN A 141 -11.06 -14.73 -9.49
N THR A 142 -9.94 -14.55 -10.18
CA THR A 142 -9.57 -13.38 -11.00
C THR A 142 -9.80 -13.61 -12.49
N ASP A 143 -10.33 -14.76 -12.88
CA ASP A 143 -10.73 -15.06 -14.26
C ASP A 143 -11.64 -13.96 -14.82
N PRO A 144 -11.60 -13.66 -16.13
CA PRO A 144 -12.41 -12.60 -16.72
C PRO A 144 -13.93 -12.78 -16.55
N ALA A 145 -14.39 -14.01 -16.37
CA ALA A 145 -15.79 -14.33 -16.07
C ALA A 145 -16.16 -14.16 -14.59
N LYS A 146 -15.19 -13.90 -13.71
CA LYS A 146 -15.32 -13.84 -12.25
C LYS A 146 -14.87 -12.52 -11.65
N LEU A 147 -14.04 -11.74 -12.36
CA LEU A 147 -13.59 -10.41 -11.95
C LEU A 147 -13.75 -9.41 -13.11
N ARG A 148 -14.33 -8.25 -12.82
CA ARG A 148 -14.45 -7.15 -13.78
C ARG A 148 -14.35 -5.78 -13.10
N LEU A 149 -14.03 -4.76 -13.88
CA LEU A 149 -14.24 -3.37 -13.48
C LEU A 149 -15.74 -3.08 -13.32
N LEU A 150 -16.06 -2.06 -12.52
CA LEU A 150 -17.43 -1.55 -12.42
C LEU A 150 -18.00 -1.18 -13.79
N GLU A 151 -19.30 -1.43 -13.97
CA GLU A 151 -20.01 -0.97 -15.15
C GLU A 151 -20.00 0.57 -15.19
N GLY A 152 -19.58 1.14 -16.34
CA GLY A 152 -19.39 2.59 -16.50
C GLY A 152 -18.07 3.13 -15.96
N ALA A 153 -17.16 2.27 -15.50
CA ALA A 153 -15.80 2.66 -15.17
C ALA A 153 -15.00 3.00 -16.43
N GLU A 154 -13.85 3.64 -16.23
CA GLU A 154 -12.87 3.86 -17.30
C GLU A 154 -12.48 2.51 -17.94
N ALA A 155 -12.39 2.49 -19.26
CA ALA A 155 -12.03 1.27 -19.99
C ALA A 155 -10.61 0.82 -19.62
N PHE A 156 -10.44 -0.50 -19.46
CA PHE A 156 -9.12 -1.08 -19.23
C PHE A 156 -8.27 -0.91 -20.50
N GLU A 157 -7.17 -0.17 -20.39
CA GLU A 157 -6.19 0.01 -21.45
C GLU A 157 -4.92 -0.75 -21.06
N PRO A 158 -4.44 -1.72 -21.86
CA PRO A 158 -3.23 -2.49 -21.55
C PRO A 158 -1.95 -1.65 -21.56
N PHE A 159 -0.98 -2.03 -20.72
CA PHE A 159 0.36 -1.43 -20.67
C PHE A 159 0.36 0.10 -20.48
N THR A 160 -0.44 0.58 -19.53
CA THR A 160 -0.48 1.99 -19.16
C THR A 160 0.09 2.23 -17.77
N LEU A 161 0.62 3.43 -17.57
CA LEU A 161 1.02 3.98 -16.28
C LEU A 161 0.25 5.27 -16.02
N ARG A 162 -0.27 5.43 -14.81
CA ARG A 162 -1.02 6.61 -14.38
C ARG A 162 -0.66 6.94 -12.96
N TRP A 163 -0.27 8.18 -12.72
CA TRP A 163 -0.21 8.67 -11.35
C TRP A 163 -1.61 9.02 -10.88
N ARG A 164 -2.01 8.48 -9.73
CA ARG A 164 -3.32 8.74 -9.15
C ARG A 164 -3.18 9.16 -7.69
N ARG A 165 -4.01 10.13 -7.27
CA ARG A 165 -4.25 10.42 -5.85
C ARG A 165 -5.46 9.64 -5.39
N VAL A 166 -5.31 8.87 -4.31
CA VAL A 166 -6.39 8.09 -3.71
C VAL A 166 -6.65 8.59 -2.28
N LYS A 167 -7.87 9.04 -2.00
CA LYS A 167 -8.34 9.32 -0.64
C LYS A 167 -8.87 8.03 -0.03
N LEU A 168 -8.19 7.50 0.97
CA LEU A 168 -8.44 6.17 1.54
C LEU A 168 -9.69 6.10 2.42
N ASP A 169 -10.14 7.21 2.99
CA ASP A 169 -11.21 7.25 3.99
C ASP A 169 -12.43 8.08 3.54
N ALA A 170 -12.73 8.06 2.24
CA ALA A 170 -13.76 8.92 1.64
C ALA A 170 -15.19 8.64 2.13
N ASN A 171 -15.43 7.48 2.76
CA ASN A 171 -16.71 7.13 3.38
C ASN A 171 -16.79 7.42 4.87
N VAL A 172 -15.82 8.10 5.49
CA VAL A 172 -15.98 8.53 6.89
C VAL A 172 -17.26 9.37 7.01
N GLY A 173 -18.20 8.89 7.82
CA GLY A 173 -19.54 9.49 7.98
C GLY A 173 -20.58 9.12 6.91
N LYS A 174 -20.31 8.12 6.05
CA LYS A 174 -21.20 7.68 4.96
C LYS A 174 -21.22 6.15 4.83
N LYS A 175 -22.31 5.58 4.28
CA LYS A 175 -22.34 4.16 3.87
C LYS A 175 -21.40 3.91 2.68
N PRO A 176 -20.70 2.76 2.59
CA PRO A 176 -19.84 2.40 1.46
C PRO A 176 -20.48 2.57 0.08
N VAL A 177 -21.71 2.09 -0.08
CA VAL A 177 -22.48 2.17 -1.33
C VAL A 177 -22.68 3.62 -1.83
N ASN A 178 -22.74 4.59 -0.92
CA ASN A 178 -22.92 6.00 -1.27
C ASN A 178 -21.64 6.67 -1.81
N VAL A 179 -20.50 5.99 -1.70
CA VAL A 179 -19.19 6.49 -2.14
C VAL A 179 -18.67 5.69 -3.34
N ARG A 180 -19.18 4.47 -3.53
CA ARG A 180 -18.90 3.65 -4.71
C ARG A 180 -19.45 4.31 -5.97
N ASP A 181 -18.58 4.60 -6.91
CA ASP A 181 -18.88 5.36 -8.12
C ASP A 181 -17.95 4.87 -9.25
N PRO A 182 -18.47 4.41 -10.40
CA PRO A 182 -17.64 3.82 -11.45
C PRO A 182 -16.49 4.72 -11.93
N LYS A 183 -16.67 6.06 -11.87
CA LYS A 183 -15.66 7.03 -12.32
C LYS A 183 -14.60 7.36 -11.29
N ARG A 184 -14.89 7.19 -10.01
CA ARG A 184 -14.00 7.60 -8.90
C ARG A 184 -13.53 6.44 -8.06
N SER A 185 -14.15 5.28 -8.14
CA SER A 185 -13.76 4.13 -7.34
C SER A 185 -12.50 3.48 -7.91
N PRO A 186 -11.39 3.42 -7.13
CA PRO A 186 -10.19 2.75 -7.57
C PRO A 186 -10.42 1.26 -7.76
N GLY A 187 -10.01 0.76 -8.93
CA GLY A 187 -9.91 -0.66 -9.23
C GLY A 187 -8.58 -1.22 -8.70
N VAL A 188 -7.81 -1.86 -9.58
CA VAL A 188 -6.55 -2.50 -9.21
C VAL A 188 -5.51 -1.53 -8.62
N ALA A 189 -5.61 -0.22 -8.91
CA ALA A 189 -4.84 0.84 -8.26
C ALA A 189 -4.76 0.69 -6.73
N LEU A 190 -5.83 0.23 -6.07
CA LEU A 190 -5.83 0.07 -4.62
C LEU A 190 -5.02 -1.14 -4.15
N LEU A 191 -4.94 -2.19 -4.96
CA LEU A 191 -4.02 -3.30 -4.71
C LEU A 191 -2.57 -2.85 -4.91
N PHE A 192 -2.32 -1.95 -5.87
CA PHE A 192 -1.03 -1.27 -5.99
C PHE A 192 -0.71 -0.39 -4.78
N VAL A 193 -1.67 0.24 -4.11
CA VAL A 193 -1.43 0.93 -2.83
C VAL A 193 -0.87 -0.05 -1.80
N ALA A 194 -1.45 -1.25 -1.67
CA ALA A 194 -0.95 -2.28 -0.74
C ALA A 194 0.46 -2.77 -1.11
N ALA A 195 0.72 -2.95 -2.42
CA ALA A 195 2.03 -3.37 -2.94
C ALA A 195 3.13 -2.31 -2.76
N GLN A 196 2.81 -1.06 -3.10
CA GLN A 196 3.75 0.05 -3.11
C GLN A 196 3.91 0.69 -1.73
N HIS A 197 2.99 0.44 -0.78
CA HIS A 197 3.01 1.01 0.56
C HIS A 197 2.75 -0.07 1.63
N PRO A 198 3.65 -1.06 1.77
CA PRO A 198 3.46 -2.17 2.70
C PRO A 198 3.37 -1.74 4.17
N GLU A 199 3.91 -0.58 4.54
CA GLU A 199 3.77 -0.04 5.89
C GLU A 199 2.39 0.57 6.15
N ARG A 200 1.72 1.12 5.12
CA ARG A 200 0.37 1.65 5.26
C ARG A 200 -0.64 0.55 5.61
N ILE A 201 -0.55 -0.61 4.98
CA ILE A 201 -1.50 -1.70 5.26
C ILE A 201 -1.29 -2.24 6.68
N LYS A 202 -0.04 -2.39 7.13
CA LYS A 202 0.32 -2.78 8.52
C LYS A 202 -0.17 -1.77 9.55
N ALA A 203 -0.08 -0.47 9.24
CA ALA A 203 -0.48 0.62 10.13
C ALA A 203 -2.00 0.85 10.22
N THR A 204 -2.82 0.10 9.46
CA THR A 204 -4.28 0.30 9.47
C THR A 204 -4.88 -0.09 10.82
N ASP A 205 -5.66 0.82 11.42
CA ASP A 205 -6.42 0.52 12.64
C ASP A 205 -7.67 -0.30 12.28
N TYR A 206 -7.52 -1.63 12.30
CA TYR A 206 -8.59 -2.59 12.00
C TYR A 206 -9.76 -2.58 13.00
N LYS A 207 -9.65 -1.89 14.15
CA LYS A 207 -10.79 -1.68 15.05
C LYS A 207 -11.73 -0.58 14.53
N LYS A 208 -11.18 0.38 13.78
CA LYS A 208 -11.92 1.53 13.22
C LYS A 208 -12.21 1.36 11.73
N ARG A 209 -11.32 0.70 10.99
CA ARG A 209 -11.38 0.56 9.52
C ARG A 209 -10.96 -0.84 9.09
N PHE A 210 -11.89 -1.63 8.57
CA PHE A 210 -11.56 -2.91 7.94
C PHE A 210 -10.88 -2.65 6.60
N GLY A 211 -9.58 -2.97 6.53
CA GLY A 211 -8.79 -3.11 5.30
C GLY A 211 -9.02 -2.02 4.24
N PHE A 212 -8.73 -2.39 3.01
CA PHE A 212 -9.02 -1.63 1.81
C PHE A 212 -9.99 -2.44 0.96
N TRP A 213 -11.25 -2.02 0.99
CA TRP A 213 -12.24 -2.47 0.02
C TRP A 213 -11.85 -1.95 -1.36
N ILE A 214 -11.90 -2.77 -2.43
CA ILE A 214 -11.53 -2.38 -3.80
C ILE A 214 -12.80 -2.03 -4.59
N PRO A 215 -13.37 -0.81 -4.42
CA PRO A 215 -14.71 -0.47 -4.87
C PRO A 215 -14.87 -0.49 -6.39
N GLY A 216 -13.79 -0.25 -7.15
CA GLY A 216 -13.79 -0.18 -8.60
C GLY A 216 -13.92 -1.53 -9.29
N LEU A 217 -13.93 -2.62 -8.53
CA LEU A 217 -14.07 -3.99 -9.03
C LEU A 217 -15.38 -4.62 -8.57
N GLN A 218 -15.86 -5.57 -9.37
CA GLN A 218 -16.89 -6.54 -8.98
C GLN A 218 -16.35 -7.94 -9.20
N CYS A 219 -16.69 -8.83 -8.28
CA CYS A 219 -16.41 -10.25 -8.44
C CYS A 219 -17.63 -11.13 -8.15
N THR A 220 -17.59 -12.33 -8.73
CA THR A 220 -18.53 -13.41 -8.46
C THR A 220 -17.82 -14.49 -7.67
N VAL A 221 -18.37 -14.85 -6.52
CA VAL A 221 -17.80 -15.85 -5.60
C VAL A 221 -18.78 -17.02 -5.46
N PRO A 222 -18.34 -18.20 -5.00
CA PRO A 222 -19.24 -19.33 -4.76
C PRO A 222 -20.40 -18.96 -3.83
N ASP A 223 -21.58 -19.56 -4.10
CA ASP A 223 -22.79 -19.41 -3.29
C ASP A 223 -23.28 -17.97 -3.05
N SER A 224 -22.98 -17.06 -3.99
CA SER A 224 -23.40 -15.65 -3.96
C SER A 224 -23.94 -15.22 -5.32
N ASP A 225 -24.75 -14.16 -5.34
CA ASP A 225 -25.25 -13.60 -6.60
C ASP A 225 -24.11 -13.11 -7.50
N PRO A 226 -24.22 -13.23 -8.83
CA PRO A 226 -23.22 -12.72 -9.77
C PRO A 226 -22.91 -11.24 -9.52
N TRP A 227 -21.62 -10.89 -9.50
CA TRP A 227 -21.13 -9.50 -9.37
C TRP A 227 -21.57 -8.76 -8.10
N SER A 228 -22.05 -9.50 -7.10
CA SER A 228 -22.52 -8.99 -5.81
C SER A 228 -21.41 -8.73 -4.81
N ARG A 229 -20.16 -9.08 -5.13
CA ARG A 229 -19.00 -8.87 -4.26
C ARG A 229 -17.99 -7.91 -4.86
N ALA A 230 -17.14 -7.35 -4.01
CA ALA A 230 -15.95 -6.61 -4.40
C ALA A 230 -14.75 -7.16 -3.62
N PRO A 231 -13.58 -7.32 -4.27
CA PRO A 231 -12.37 -7.76 -3.57
C PRO A 231 -11.98 -6.77 -2.47
N ASP A 232 -11.31 -7.28 -1.44
CA ASP A 232 -10.79 -6.46 -0.35
C ASP A 232 -9.47 -7.04 0.16
N VAL A 233 -8.56 -6.14 0.54
CA VAL A 233 -7.22 -6.48 1.02
C VAL A 233 -6.99 -5.88 2.40
N GLY A 234 -6.37 -6.65 3.29
CA GLY A 234 -6.06 -6.17 4.64
C GLY A 234 -4.90 -6.92 5.27
N PHE A 235 -4.62 -6.63 6.53
CA PHE A 235 -3.51 -7.21 7.28
C PHE A 235 -4.04 -7.72 8.61
N SER A 236 -3.73 -8.98 8.93
CA SER A 236 -4.01 -9.57 10.23
C SER A 236 -2.81 -9.27 11.13
N LEU A 237 -3.00 -8.43 12.15
CA LEU A 237 -1.95 -8.13 13.12
C LEU A 237 -1.52 -9.36 13.94
N GLY A 238 -2.49 -10.22 14.29
CA GLY A 238 -2.23 -11.44 15.07
C GLY A 238 -1.40 -12.46 14.29
N ASP A 239 -1.79 -12.71 13.04
CA ASP A 239 -1.09 -13.68 12.17
C ASP A 239 0.11 -13.05 11.44
N ARG A 240 0.28 -11.72 11.52
CA ARG A 240 1.26 -10.92 10.78
C ARG A 240 1.25 -11.20 9.27
N ARG A 241 0.06 -11.41 8.70
CA ARG A 241 -0.13 -11.76 7.29
C ARG A 241 -1.02 -10.76 6.58
N VAL A 242 -0.70 -10.49 5.31
CA VAL A 242 -1.65 -9.81 4.42
C VAL A 242 -2.72 -10.81 3.97
N TRP A 243 -3.94 -10.38 3.82
CA TRP A 243 -5.03 -11.22 3.33
C TRP A 243 -5.75 -10.53 2.19
N LEU A 244 -6.26 -11.35 1.26
CA LEU A 244 -7.09 -10.94 0.15
C LEU A 244 -8.39 -11.76 0.17
N SER A 245 -9.53 -11.09 0.14
CA SER A 245 -10.86 -11.68 0.26
C SER A 245 -11.86 -10.98 -0.68
N ALA A 246 -13.16 -11.26 -0.49
CA ALA A 246 -14.23 -10.49 -1.09
C ALA A 246 -15.35 -10.18 -0.10
N ALA A 247 -15.81 -8.92 -0.08
CA ALA A 247 -16.92 -8.43 0.70
C ALA A 247 -18.14 -8.11 -0.17
N LEU A 248 -19.33 -8.00 0.44
CA LEU A 248 -20.54 -7.58 -0.25
C LEU A 248 -20.36 -6.20 -0.91
N ALA A 249 -20.74 -6.09 -2.17
CA ALA A 249 -20.45 -4.94 -3.01
C ALA A 249 -21.43 -3.77 -2.77
N ASP A 250 -22.60 -4.07 -2.20
CA ASP A 250 -23.59 -3.13 -1.68
C ASP A 250 -23.35 -2.78 -0.21
N GLY A 251 -22.25 -3.27 0.37
CA GLY A 251 -21.98 -3.34 1.80
C GLY A 251 -22.50 -2.15 2.59
N GLU A 252 -23.49 -2.39 3.44
CA GLU A 252 -24.02 -1.40 4.38
C GLU A 252 -23.07 -1.14 5.57
N HIS A 253 -21.97 -1.90 5.65
CA HIS A 253 -21.04 -1.89 6.76
C HIS A 253 -20.20 -0.60 6.79
N ASP A 254 -20.54 0.30 7.69
CA ASP A 254 -19.91 1.61 7.94
C ASP A 254 -18.42 1.54 8.33
N ARG A 255 -17.91 0.36 8.69
CA ARG A 255 -16.53 0.17 9.18
C ARG A 255 -15.50 -0.08 8.10
N TRP A 256 -15.87 -0.21 6.83
CA TRP A 256 -14.88 -0.37 5.75
C TRP A 256 -14.31 0.97 5.33
N ALA A 257 -13.02 1.03 5.00
CA ALA A 257 -12.49 2.17 4.26
C ALA A 257 -12.89 2.01 2.79
N VAL A 258 -13.58 3.01 2.22
CA VAL A 258 -13.92 3.05 0.80
C VAL A 258 -13.12 4.15 0.13
N PRO A 259 -12.05 3.79 -0.58
CA PRO A 259 -11.21 4.78 -1.21
C PRO A 259 -11.86 5.36 -2.46
N VAL A 260 -11.47 6.59 -2.82
CA VAL A 260 -11.83 7.21 -4.11
C VAL A 260 -10.61 7.89 -4.72
N PHE A 261 -10.54 7.89 -6.05
CA PHE A 261 -9.70 8.80 -6.79
C PHE A 261 -10.12 10.24 -6.51
N LEU A 262 -9.14 11.08 -6.23
CA LEU A 262 -9.30 12.53 -6.28
C LEU A 262 -9.11 12.97 -7.74
N GLY A 263 -9.82 14.01 -8.16
CA GLY A 263 -9.63 14.59 -9.49
C GLY A 263 -8.17 14.98 -9.73
N GLU A 264 -7.77 14.97 -11.00
CA GLU A 264 -6.45 15.45 -11.44
C GLU A 264 -6.26 16.94 -11.14
#